data_AF-A0A4Q9M6F7-F1
#
_entry.id   AF-A0A4Q9M6F7-F1
#
_cell.length_a   1.000
_cell.length_b   1.000
_cell.length_c   1.000
_cell.angle_alpha   90.00
_cell.angle_beta   90.00
_cell.angle_gamma   90.00
#
_symmetry.space_group_name_H-M   'P 1'
#
loop_
_entity.id
_entity.type
_entity.pdbx_description
1 polymer ?
#
loop_
_entity_poly.entity_id
_entity_poly.type
_entity_poly.pdbx_seq_one_letter_code
_entity_poly.pdbx_strand_id
1 'polypeptide(L)'
;MLAGPMSPVSPLTTSMPAAEQVLLWIYTNPARRVHDSAFYKWHEAERMPALLDIPESLFLSCTRWIAADRKTPTYLSLYDLALRSTVHDPEYIALNEKHALETRRAEFVESRVYEPVDVLCPSPTWTTDSITTDEYAPSRYITVVEADLAMFAESEFCRWYDEEHIPFLSRVPGWVRSRRFVLQEVLGVEATESDQELSGGETEMDSDGGSEGEQERRPEWTQGMRILPDRPPKFLAIHEWTSLDVFETKQYRHATTTPWRTEVLKADRVLRYHIRAFRAS
;
A
#
# COMPACT_ATOMS: atom_id res chain seq x y z
N MET A 1 -5.47 33.00 61.27
CA MET A 1 -6.02 32.91 59.91
C MET A 1 -5.27 31.81 59.18
N LEU A 2 -5.94 30.68 58.94
CA LEU A 2 -5.32 29.47 58.38
C LEU A 2 -5.31 29.58 56.85
N ALA A 3 -4.12 29.56 56.24
CA ALA A 3 -3.95 29.44 54.80
C ALA A 3 -4.26 27.99 54.39
N GLY A 4 -5.27 27.80 53.53
CA GLY A 4 -5.59 26.49 52.96
C GLY A 4 -4.54 26.04 51.93
N PRO A 5 -4.38 24.73 51.70
CA PRO A 5 -3.40 24.22 50.74
C PRO A 5 -3.82 24.56 49.31
N MET A 6 -2.88 25.12 48.54
CA MET A 6 -3.03 25.31 47.10
C MET A 6 -3.18 23.96 46.40
N SER A 7 -4.25 23.79 45.63
CA SER A 7 -4.42 22.63 44.74
C SER A 7 -3.27 22.56 43.74
N PRO A 8 -2.69 21.38 43.47
CA PRO A 8 -1.73 21.24 42.40
C PRO A 8 -2.42 21.54 41.06
N VAL A 9 -1.85 22.49 40.32
CA VAL A 9 -2.22 22.73 38.92
C VAL A 9 -1.92 21.45 38.17
N SER A 10 -2.96 20.75 37.72
CA SER A 10 -2.81 19.61 36.81
C SER A 10 -1.98 20.05 35.61
N PRO A 11 -0.93 19.31 35.21
CA PRO A 11 -0.31 19.59 33.93
C PRO A 11 -1.39 19.47 32.87
N LEU A 12 -1.52 20.50 32.03
CA LEU A 12 -2.30 20.43 30.81
C LEU A 12 -1.73 19.24 30.03
N THR A 13 -2.42 18.11 30.10
CA THR A 13 -2.23 17.02 29.14
C THR A 13 -2.67 17.59 27.81
N THR A 14 -1.74 18.24 27.11
CA THR A 14 -1.85 18.43 25.67
C THR A 14 -1.91 17.03 25.10
N SER A 15 -3.13 16.54 24.88
CA SER A 15 -3.37 15.45 23.95
C SER A 15 -2.66 15.84 22.68
N MET A 16 -1.52 15.21 22.39
CA MET A 16 -0.93 15.34 21.08
C MET A 16 -2.01 14.91 20.09
N PRO A 17 -2.35 15.74 19.09
CA PRO A 17 -3.20 15.25 18.01
C PRO A 17 -2.52 14.00 17.47
N ALA A 18 -3.29 12.92 17.29
CA ALA A 18 -2.78 11.68 16.73
C ALA A 18 -1.96 12.03 15.48
N ALA A 19 -0.64 11.90 15.56
CA ALA A 19 0.27 12.37 14.54
C ALA A 19 -0.21 11.86 13.18
N GLU A 20 -0.27 12.75 12.19
CA GLU A 20 -0.68 12.41 10.83
C GLU A 20 0.22 11.27 10.33
N GLN A 21 -0.27 10.03 10.39
CA GLN A 21 0.45 8.84 9.96
C GLN A 21 0.36 8.74 8.44
N VAL A 22 1.12 9.59 7.76
CA VAL A 22 1.28 9.55 6.31
C VAL A 22 2.02 8.27 5.95
N LEU A 23 1.54 7.55 4.94
CA LEU A 23 2.15 6.30 4.51
C LEU A 23 3.00 6.56 3.26
N LEU A 24 4.31 6.37 3.39
CA LEU A 24 5.20 6.19 2.24
C LEU A 24 5.24 4.71 1.87
N TRP A 25 4.86 4.45 0.63
CA TRP A 25 4.72 3.15 0.01
C TRP A 25 5.82 2.96 -1.03
N ILE A 26 6.60 1.89 -0.94
CA ILE A 26 7.63 1.58 -1.93
C ILE A 26 7.51 0.13 -2.38
N TYR A 27 7.17 -0.07 -3.65
CA TYR A 27 7.30 -1.36 -4.31
C TYR A 27 8.68 -1.51 -4.92
N THR A 28 9.23 -2.73 -4.88
CA THR A 28 10.52 -3.03 -5.50
C THR A 28 10.59 -4.44 -6.09
N ASN A 29 11.14 -4.56 -7.29
CA ASN A 29 11.68 -5.81 -7.82
C ASN A 29 13.20 -5.68 -7.96
N PRO A 30 13.99 -6.58 -7.37
CA PRO A 30 15.40 -6.70 -7.69
C PRO A 30 15.58 -6.97 -9.17
N ALA A 31 16.64 -6.42 -9.76
CA ALA A 31 16.99 -6.71 -11.14
C ALA A 31 17.21 -8.21 -11.31
N ARG A 32 16.76 -8.81 -12.42
CA ARG A 32 16.92 -10.26 -12.71
C ARG A 32 18.31 -10.84 -12.42
N ARG A 33 19.37 -10.04 -12.64
CA ARG A 33 20.77 -10.43 -12.41
C ARG A 33 21.19 -10.44 -10.94
N VAL A 34 20.37 -9.89 -10.05
CA VAL A 34 20.58 -9.85 -8.61
C VAL A 34 19.71 -10.93 -7.98
N HIS A 35 20.36 -11.93 -7.38
CA HIS A 35 19.64 -12.94 -6.62
C HIS A 35 18.91 -12.29 -5.43
N ASP A 36 17.68 -12.73 -5.13
CA ASP A 36 16.84 -12.18 -4.05
C ASP A 36 17.60 -12.04 -2.73
N SER A 37 18.40 -13.05 -2.36
CA SER A 37 19.19 -13.02 -1.12
C SER A 37 20.26 -11.93 -1.10
N ALA A 38 20.79 -11.52 -2.25
CA ALA A 38 21.80 -10.47 -2.35
C ALA A 38 21.16 -9.08 -2.21
N PHE A 39 19.98 -8.88 -2.82
CA PHE A 39 19.20 -7.65 -2.63
C PHE A 39 18.78 -7.49 -1.16
N TYR A 40 18.25 -8.56 -0.56
CA TYR A 40 17.86 -8.56 0.85
C TYR A 40 19.04 -8.24 1.78
N LYS A 41 20.18 -8.92 1.61
CA LYS A 41 21.37 -8.68 2.45
C LYS A 41 21.86 -7.23 2.39
N TRP A 42 21.86 -6.63 1.21
CA TRP A 42 22.21 -5.22 1.06
C TRP A 42 21.19 -4.31 1.76
N HIS A 43 19.90 -4.59 1.58
CA HIS A 43 18.85 -3.80 2.21
C HIS A 43 18.98 -3.82 3.74
N GLU A 44 19.25 -4.98 4.34
CA GLU A 44 19.53 -5.11 5.79
C GLU A 44 20.81 -4.40 6.23
N ALA A 45 21.90 -4.59 5.49
CA ALA A 45 23.22 -4.16 5.94
C ALA A 45 23.48 -2.66 5.74
N GLU A 46 22.82 -2.04 4.76
CA GLU A 46 23.14 -0.68 4.32
C GLU A 46 21.91 0.22 4.35
N ARG A 47 20.82 -0.16 3.67
CA ARG A 47 19.64 0.70 3.52
C ARG A 47 18.90 0.91 4.84
N MET A 48 18.72 -0.13 5.64
CA MET A 48 18.00 -0.04 6.92
C MET A 48 18.75 0.79 7.96
N PRO A 49 20.05 0.56 8.24
CA PRO A 49 20.80 1.43 9.14
C PRO A 49 20.75 2.90 8.71
N ALA A 50 20.88 3.19 7.41
CA ALA A 50 20.88 4.55 6.92
C ALA A 50 19.50 5.25 7.03
N LEU A 51 18.40 4.50 7.07
CA LEU A 51 17.07 5.04 7.37
C LEU A 51 16.86 5.32 8.85
N LEU A 52 17.51 4.54 9.73
CA LEU A 52 17.49 4.79 11.19
C LEU A 52 18.34 6.01 11.58
N ASP A 53 19.29 6.39 10.74
CA ASP A 53 20.07 7.63 10.92
C ASP A 53 19.27 8.89 10.57
N ILE A 54 18.15 8.76 9.83
CA ILE A 54 17.24 9.89 9.59
C ILE A 54 16.49 10.20 10.90
N PRO A 55 16.32 11.49 11.27
CA PRO A 55 15.60 11.87 12.47
C PRO A 55 14.24 11.19 12.63
N GLU A 56 13.97 10.65 13.83
CA GLU A 56 12.68 10.02 14.18
C GLU A 56 11.48 10.98 14.03
N SER A 57 11.73 12.30 14.02
CA SER A 57 10.73 13.31 13.68
C SER A 57 10.25 13.26 12.23
N LEU A 58 10.92 12.50 11.37
CA LEU A 58 10.57 12.30 9.96
C LEU A 58 10.00 10.90 9.73
N PHE A 59 10.68 9.86 10.22
CA PHE A 59 10.28 8.46 10.08
C PHE A 59 9.85 7.87 11.44
N LEU A 60 8.57 7.50 11.55
CA LEU A 60 7.98 6.95 12.77
C LEU A 60 8.10 5.44 12.85
N SER A 61 7.97 4.75 11.71
CA SER A 61 8.08 3.29 11.65
C SER A 61 8.49 2.83 10.25
N CYS A 62 9.09 1.63 10.18
CA CYS A 62 9.39 0.93 8.93
C CYS A 62 8.99 -0.54 9.06
N THR A 63 8.22 -1.04 8.10
CA THR A 63 7.93 -2.48 7.97
C THR A 63 8.18 -2.95 6.54
N ARG A 64 8.55 -4.23 6.40
CA ARG A 64 8.97 -4.81 5.13
C ARG A 64 8.30 -6.15 4.90
N TRP A 65 7.95 -6.36 3.64
CA TRP A 65 7.08 -7.44 3.25
C TRP A 65 7.54 -8.06 1.93
N ILE A 66 7.39 -9.38 1.83
CA ILE A 66 7.67 -10.16 0.62
C ILE A 66 6.35 -10.73 0.12
N ALA A 67 6.11 -10.68 -1.19
CA ALA A 67 4.91 -11.19 -1.83
C ALA A 67 4.70 -12.67 -1.46
N ALA A 68 3.62 -12.96 -0.74
CA ALA A 68 3.20 -14.31 -0.38
C ALA A 68 2.36 -14.95 -1.51
N ASP A 69 1.79 -14.11 -2.38
CA ASP A 69 1.01 -14.53 -3.56
C ASP A 69 1.87 -14.86 -4.80
N ARG A 70 3.20 -14.74 -4.69
CA ARG A 70 4.17 -14.98 -5.78
C ARG A 70 3.94 -14.10 -7.02
N LYS A 71 3.32 -12.93 -6.86
CA LYS A 71 3.16 -11.93 -7.92
C LYS A 71 4.21 -10.82 -7.78
N THR A 72 4.39 -10.04 -8.85
CA THR A 72 5.19 -8.81 -8.85
C THR A 72 4.29 -7.57 -8.63
N PRO A 73 4.79 -6.50 -8.01
CA PRO A 73 6.11 -6.38 -7.38
C PRO A 73 6.29 -7.31 -6.16
N THR A 74 7.53 -7.78 -5.96
CA THR A 74 7.89 -8.84 -4.99
C THR A 74 8.12 -8.29 -3.60
N TYR A 75 8.74 -7.12 -3.47
CA TYR A 75 9.02 -6.49 -2.18
C TYR A 75 8.16 -5.25 -2.00
N LEU A 76 7.73 -5.05 -0.76
CA LEU A 76 6.97 -3.90 -0.32
C LEU A 76 7.57 -3.37 0.98
N SER A 77 7.95 -2.10 0.98
CA SER A 77 8.37 -1.35 2.16
C SER A 77 7.32 -0.30 2.50
N LEU A 78 6.91 -0.27 3.76
CA LEU A 78 5.93 0.67 4.30
C LEU A 78 6.62 1.53 5.37
N TYR A 79 6.55 2.84 5.21
CA TYR A 79 7.07 3.79 6.19
C TYR A 79 5.92 4.65 6.69
N ASP A 80 5.75 4.72 8.01
CA ASP A 80 4.89 5.72 8.62
C ASP A 80 5.73 6.99 8.81
N LEU A 81 5.32 8.08 8.16
CA LEU A 81 5.97 9.38 8.22
C LEU A 81 5.20 10.30 9.15
N ALA A 82 5.90 11.22 9.80
CA ALA A 82 5.28 12.23 10.65
C ALA A 82 4.53 13.30 9.84
N LEU A 83 5.03 13.62 8.65
CA LEU A 83 4.50 14.64 7.76
C LEU A 83 4.66 14.20 6.32
N ARG A 84 3.73 14.62 5.45
CA ARG A 84 3.83 14.37 4.02
C ARG A 84 5.08 14.99 3.40
N SER A 85 5.49 16.17 3.87
CA SER A 85 6.67 16.88 3.36
C SER A 85 8.00 16.14 3.60
N THR A 86 8.03 15.13 4.47
CA THR A 86 9.24 14.34 4.76
C THR A 86 9.85 13.72 3.50
N VAL A 87 9.04 13.35 2.50
CA VAL A 87 9.56 12.78 1.23
C VAL A 87 10.33 13.79 0.38
N HIS A 88 10.19 15.08 0.68
CA HIS A 88 10.89 16.20 0.04
C HIS A 88 11.99 16.79 0.93
N ASP A 89 12.25 16.17 2.09
CA ASP A 89 13.29 16.62 3.01
C ASP A 89 14.69 16.38 2.39
N PRO A 90 15.61 17.36 2.44
CA PRO A 90 16.95 17.21 1.88
C PRO A 90 17.72 15.99 2.40
N GLU A 91 17.54 15.58 3.65
CA GLU A 91 18.23 14.40 4.21
C GLU A 91 17.72 13.11 3.56
N TYR A 92 16.40 12.99 3.37
CA TYR A 92 15.80 11.84 2.70
C TYR A 92 16.14 11.81 1.20
N ILE A 93 16.13 12.97 0.53
CA ILE A 93 16.56 13.09 -0.87
C ILE A 93 18.02 12.67 -1.01
N ALA A 94 18.93 13.20 -0.19
CA ALA A 94 20.35 12.87 -0.23
C ALA A 94 20.59 11.37 0.06
N LEU A 95 19.81 10.77 0.96
CA LEU A 95 19.85 9.33 1.19
C LEU A 95 19.45 8.56 -0.08
N ASN A 96 18.37 8.96 -0.76
CA ASN A 96 17.95 8.32 -2.00
C ASN A 96 18.99 8.48 -3.11
N GLU A 97 19.60 9.65 -3.26
CA GLU A 97 20.65 9.90 -4.24
C GLU A 97 21.91 9.05 -3.97
N LYS A 98 22.34 8.95 -2.70
CA LYS A 98 23.46 8.10 -2.30
C LYS A 98 23.23 6.63 -2.68
N HIS A 99 22.00 6.16 -2.48
CA HIS A 99 21.60 4.79 -2.82
C HIS A 99 21.09 4.63 -4.27
N ALA A 100 21.03 5.70 -5.08
CA ALA A 100 20.51 5.65 -6.45
C ALA A 100 21.41 4.83 -7.39
N LEU A 101 22.72 4.84 -7.18
CA LEU A 101 23.65 3.94 -7.89
C LEU A 101 23.41 2.46 -7.55
N GLU A 102 22.88 2.19 -6.36
CA GLU A 102 22.49 0.85 -5.89
C GLU A 102 21.08 0.47 -6.33
N THR A 103 20.23 1.43 -6.72
CA THR A 103 18.99 1.19 -7.48
C THR A 103 19.24 0.47 -8.80
N ARG A 104 20.48 0.41 -9.33
CA ARG A 104 20.88 -0.52 -10.40
C ARG A 104 20.76 -2.02 -10.05
N ARG A 105 20.47 -2.32 -8.78
CA ARG A 105 20.12 -3.65 -8.27
C ARG A 105 18.62 -3.91 -8.27
N ALA A 106 17.78 -2.93 -8.59
CA ALA A 106 16.37 -3.06 -8.86
C ALA A 106 16.09 -2.90 -10.35
N GLU A 107 15.13 -3.66 -10.88
CA GLU A 107 14.57 -3.44 -12.23
C GLU A 107 13.28 -2.64 -12.20
N PHE A 108 12.64 -2.57 -11.04
CA PHE A 108 11.41 -1.82 -10.82
C PHE A 108 11.42 -1.23 -9.42
N VAL A 109 11.19 0.08 -9.31
CA VAL A 109 10.89 0.78 -8.07
C VAL A 109 9.73 1.71 -8.31
N GLU A 110 8.72 1.67 -7.44
CA GLU A 110 7.62 2.62 -7.47
C GLU A 110 7.36 3.16 -6.08
N SER A 111 7.38 4.48 -5.96
CA SER A 111 7.22 5.20 -4.69
C SER A 111 5.95 6.05 -4.70
N ARG A 112 5.10 5.89 -3.70
CA ARG A 112 3.80 6.56 -3.56
C ARG A 112 3.62 7.09 -2.14
N VAL A 113 2.86 8.16 -1.98
CA VAL A 113 2.50 8.74 -0.68
C VAL A 113 1.00 8.74 -0.53
N TYR A 114 0.53 8.22 0.59
CA TYR A 114 -0.88 8.17 0.93
C TYR A 114 -1.15 8.85 2.27
N GLU A 115 -2.31 9.48 2.40
CA GLU A 115 -2.81 10.01 3.67
C GLU A 115 -3.94 9.14 4.23
N PRO A 116 -4.07 9.02 5.56
CA PRO A 116 -5.11 8.20 6.17
C PRO A 116 -6.51 8.79 5.90
N VAL A 117 -7.47 7.90 5.61
CA VAL A 117 -8.89 8.28 5.52
C VAL A 117 -9.47 8.26 6.94
N ASP A 118 -9.37 9.40 7.63
CA ASP A 118 -9.89 9.74 8.97
C ASP A 118 -10.04 8.58 9.98
N VAL A 119 -9.17 8.59 10.99
CA VAL A 119 -9.08 7.59 12.07
C VAL A 119 -10.23 7.79 13.06
N LEU A 120 -11.44 7.34 12.72
CA LEU A 120 -12.54 7.20 13.70
C LEU A 120 -12.53 5.88 14.46
N CYS A 121 -11.55 5.02 14.20
CA CYS A 121 -11.32 3.83 14.98
C CYS A 121 -9.89 3.90 15.51
N PRO A 122 -9.64 4.41 16.73
CA PRO A 122 -8.53 3.86 17.50
C PRO A 122 -8.67 2.34 17.37
N SER A 123 -7.60 1.66 16.96
CA SER A 123 -7.52 0.20 17.11
C SER A 123 -8.06 -0.10 18.50
N PRO A 124 -8.94 -1.10 18.71
CA PRO A 124 -9.42 -1.39 20.05
C PRO A 124 -8.19 -1.47 20.94
N THR A 125 -8.00 -0.45 21.77
CA THR A 125 -7.06 -0.47 22.86
C THR A 125 -7.69 -1.48 23.77
N TRP A 126 -7.40 -2.75 23.49
CA TRP A 126 -7.71 -3.79 24.42
C TRP A 126 -6.98 -3.37 25.68
N THR A 127 -7.78 -2.99 26.67
CA THR A 127 -7.30 -2.55 27.96
C THR A 127 -6.44 -3.69 28.48
N THR A 128 -5.19 -3.37 28.83
CA THR A 128 -4.13 -4.30 29.25
C THR A 128 -4.49 -5.16 30.48
N ASP A 129 -5.73 -5.11 30.97
CA ASP A 129 -6.07 -5.66 32.27
C ASP A 129 -6.55 -7.11 32.27
N SER A 130 -6.68 -7.80 31.12
CA SER A 130 -6.83 -9.27 31.15
C SER A 130 -6.51 -10.00 29.84
N ILE A 131 -5.23 -10.18 29.46
CA ILE A 131 -4.88 -11.13 28.39
C ILE A 131 -3.63 -11.93 28.77
N THR A 132 -3.79 -13.26 28.76
CA THR A 132 -2.74 -14.27 28.92
C THR A 132 -1.74 -14.20 27.77
N THR A 133 -0.46 -14.41 28.08
CA THR A 133 0.77 -14.07 27.34
C THR A 133 0.99 -14.71 25.94
N ASP A 134 -0.05 -15.20 25.25
CA ASP A 134 0.10 -15.91 23.95
C ASP A 134 -0.60 -15.21 22.76
N GLU A 135 -1.34 -14.11 22.98
CA GLU A 135 -2.09 -13.40 21.91
C GLU A 135 -1.32 -12.28 21.20
N TYR A 136 -0.05 -12.03 21.56
CA TYR A 136 0.83 -11.09 20.86
C TYR A 136 1.65 -11.76 19.75
N ALA A 137 1.04 -12.62 18.94
CA ALA A 137 1.71 -13.06 17.72
C ALA A 137 1.95 -11.81 16.84
N PRO A 138 3.20 -11.42 16.54
CA PRO A 138 3.45 -10.30 15.65
C PRO A 138 2.74 -10.55 14.33
N SER A 139 2.21 -9.48 13.70
CA SER A 139 1.64 -9.57 12.36
C SER A 139 2.64 -10.27 11.43
N ARG A 140 2.25 -11.40 10.87
CA ARG A 140 3.09 -12.20 9.97
C ARG A 140 2.75 -11.96 8.52
N TYR A 141 1.56 -11.46 8.25
CA TYR A 141 1.05 -11.26 6.91
C TYR A 141 0.23 -9.98 6.81
N ILE A 142 0.24 -9.38 5.63
CA ILE A 142 -0.70 -8.34 5.25
C ILE A 142 -1.44 -8.71 3.98
N THR A 143 -2.68 -8.26 3.88
CA THR A 143 -3.38 -8.11 2.60
C THR A 143 -3.53 -6.65 2.28
N VAL A 144 -3.23 -6.32 1.04
CA VAL A 144 -3.34 -4.97 0.49
C VAL A 144 -4.47 -4.99 -0.51
N VAL A 145 -5.43 -4.08 -0.33
CA VAL A 145 -6.50 -3.81 -1.28
C VAL A 145 -6.20 -2.49 -1.97
N GLU A 146 -5.95 -2.53 -3.27
CA GLU A 146 -5.79 -1.34 -4.11
C GLU A 146 -7.04 -1.18 -4.98
N ALA A 147 -7.69 -0.01 -4.91
CA ALA A 147 -8.95 0.23 -5.62
C ALA A 147 -9.00 1.58 -6.33
N ASP A 148 -9.57 1.58 -7.54
CA ASP A 148 -10.04 2.78 -8.22
C ASP A 148 -11.55 2.83 -8.17
N LEU A 149 -12.08 3.94 -7.65
CA LEU A 149 -13.50 4.14 -7.45
C LEU A 149 -14.07 5.01 -8.59
N ALA A 150 -15.30 4.70 -8.99
CA ALA A 150 -16.06 5.53 -9.90
C ALA A 150 -16.42 6.86 -9.22
N MET A 151 -16.77 7.85 -10.03
CA MET A 151 -17.21 9.15 -9.53
C MET A 151 -18.40 8.98 -8.57
N PHE A 152 -18.34 9.65 -7.42
CA PHE A 152 -19.35 9.57 -6.34
C PHE A 152 -19.49 8.22 -5.62
N ALA A 153 -18.66 7.22 -5.92
CA ALA A 153 -18.70 5.93 -5.21
C ALA A 153 -17.97 5.94 -3.86
N GLU A 154 -17.08 6.92 -3.64
CA GLU A 154 -16.19 7.01 -2.47
C GLU A 154 -16.94 6.97 -1.14
N SER A 155 -17.99 7.77 -0.97
CA SER A 155 -18.74 7.84 0.30
C SER A 155 -19.39 6.50 0.66
N GLU A 156 -19.98 5.82 -0.32
CA GLU A 156 -20.61 4.51 -0.09
C GLU A 156 -19.55 3.45 0.23
N PHE A 157 -18.44 3.47 -0.49
CA PHE A 157 -17.33 2.55 -0.29
C PHE A 157 -16.69 2.71 1.10
N CYS A 158 -16.44 3.96 1.52
CA CYS A 158 -15.93 4.27 2.86
C CYS A 158 -16.92 3.83 3.94
N ARG A 159 -18.21 4.13 3.77
CA ARG A 159 -19.26 3.71 4.72
C ARG A 159 -19.32 2.21 4.89
N TRP A 160 -19.26 1.45 3.79
CA TRP A 160 -19.17 -0.01 3.85
C TRP A 160 -17.94 -0.49 4.62
N TYR A 161 -16.77 0.15 4.41
CA TYR A 161 -15.57 -0.17 5.19
C TYR A 161 -15.75 0.06 6.69
N ASP A 162 -16.38 1.17 7.07
CA ASP A 162 -16.55 1.59 8.47
C ASP A 162 -17.62 0.80 9.20
N GLU A 163 -18.76 0.57 8.57
CA GLU A 163 -19.95 0.00 9.24
C GLU A 163 -20.01 -1.52 9.14
N GLU A 164 -19.40 -2.13 8.12
CA GLU A 164 -19.50 -3.58 7.87
C GLU A 164 -18.14 -4.26 7.72
N HIS A 165 -17.31 -3.84 6.77
CA HIS A 165 -16.14 -4.62 6.37
C HIS A 165 -15.13 -4.75 7.51
N ILE A 166 -14.61 -3.64 8.05
CA ILE A 166 -13.63 -3.67 9.14
C ILE A 166 -14.24 -4.28 10.41
N PRO A 167 -15.47 -3.91 10.85
CA PRO A 167 -16.11 -4.55 12.00
C PRO A 167 -16.32 -6.06 11.87
N PHE A 168 -16.50 -6.58 10.65
CA PHE A 168 -16.64 -8.02 10.44
C PHE A 168 -15.28 -8.71 10.39
N LEU A 169 -14.28 -8.10 9.74
CA LEU A 169 -12.90 -8.61 9.74
C LEU A 169 -12.31 -8.64 11.15
N SER A 170 -12.60 -7.66 12.01
CA SER A 170 -12.07 -7.63 13.39
C SER A 170 -12.58 -8.74 14.29
N ARG A 171 -13.63 -9.46 13.87
CA ARG A 171 -14.16 -10.65 14.56
C ARG A 171 -13.57 -11.96 14.03
N VAL A 172 -12.75 -11.91 12.98
CA VAL A 172 -12.07 -13.09 12.43
C VAL A 172 -10.85 -13.39 13.31
N PRO A 173 -10.75 -14.60 13.91
CA PRO A 173 -9.56 -14.99 14.66
C PRO A 173 -8.31 -14.88 13.79
N GLY A 174 -7.32 -14.13 14.27
CA GLY A 174 -6.08 -13.84 13.55
C GLY A 174 -6.07 -12.49 12.81
N TRP A 175 -7.14 -11.70 12.85
CA TRP A 175 -7.08 -10.27 12.48
C TRP A 175 -6.29 -9.47 13.52
N VAL A 176 -5.43 -8.57 13.06
CA VAL A 176 -4.60 -7.72 13.92
C VAL A 176 -5.03 -6.26 13.83
N ARG A 177 -5.03 -5.67 12.63
CA ARG A 177 -5.45 -4.28 12.40
C ARG A 177 -5.86 -4.03 10.95
N SER A 178 -6.57 -2.92 10.73
CA SER A 178 -6.93 -2.41 9.40
C SER A 178 -6.59 -0.93 9.32
N ARG A 179 -5.99 -0.49 8.21
CA ARG A 179 -5.72 0.92 7.91
C ARG A 179 -6.20 1.24 6.49
N ARG A 180 -6.68 2.47 6.27
CA ARG A 180 -7.18 2.95 4.96
C ARG A 180 -6.52 4.26 4.61
N PHE A 181 -6.20 4.43 3.34
CA PHE A 181 -5.49 5.59 2.85
C PHE A 181 -5.98 6.01 1.46
N VAL A 182 -5.76 7.29 1.14
CA VAL A 182 -5.99 7.87 -0.18
C VAL A 182 -4.66 8.40 -0.73
N LEU A 183 -4.41 8.10 -2.00
CA LEU A 183 -3.21 8.50 -2.72
C LEU A 183 -3.15 10.02 -2.83
N GLN A 184 -2.04 10.60 -2.39
CA GLN A 184 -1.76 12.02 -2.53
C GLN A 184 -0.73 12.29 -3.62
N GLU A 185 0.32 11.46 -3.69
CA GLU A 185 1.46 11.73 -4.54
C GLU A 185 2.11 10.45 -5.07
N VAL A 186 2.56 10.48 -6.32
CA VAL A 186 3.41 9.43 -6.91
C VAL A 186 4.78 10.07 -7.12
N LEU A 187 5.77 9.61 -6.37
CA LEU A 187 7.11 10.21 -6.35
C LEU A 187 7.95 9.77 -7.54
N GLY A 188 7.69 8.57 -8.08
CA GLY A 188 8.37 8.08 -9.27
C GLY A 188 8.09 6.59 -9.52
N VAL A 189 8.21 6.21 -10.80
CA VAL A 189 8.28 4.83 -11.27
C VAL A 189 9.58 4.71 -12.05
N GLU A 190 10.53 3.94 -11.53
CA GLU A 190 11.77 3.63 -12.21
C GLU A 190 11.70 2.17 -12.67
N ALA A 191 11.67 1.95 -13.99
CA ALA A 191 11.70 0.62 -14.58
C ALA A 191 12.81 0.54 -15.64
N THR A 192 13.63 -0.52 -15.61
CA THR A 192 14.60 -0.76 -16.68
C THR A 192 13.87 -1.32 -17.90
N GLU A 193 13.82 -0.58 -19.01
CA GLU A 193 13.31 -1.07 -20.30
C GLU A 193 14.07 -2.34 -20.70
N SER A 194 13.39 -3.49 -20.65
CA SER A 194 13.84 -4.69 -21.34
C SER A 194 12.62 -5.32 -22.02
N ASP A 195 12.74 -5.43 -23.35
CA ASP A 195 11.82 -6.02 -24.32
C ASP A 195 10.66 -5.14 -24.84
N GLN A 196 10.99 -4.01 -25.48
CA GLN A 196 10.24 -3.58 -26.67
C GLN A 196 10.75 -4.39 -27.89
N GLU A 197 9.94 -5.37 -28.29
CA GLU A 197 9.79 -5.91 -29.64
C GLU A 197 11.02 -5.91 -30.57
N LEU A 198 11.76 -7.03 -30.57
CA LEU A 198 12.43 -7.52 -31.77
C LEU A 198 11.38 -8.05 -32.76
N SER A 199 10.64 -7.16 -33.42
CA SER A 199 10.01 -7.45 -34.71
C SER A 199 10.06 -6.20 -35.58
N GLY A 200 11.17 -6.06 -36.30
CA GLY A 200 11.38 -4.96 -37.23
C GLY A 200 12.52 -5.26 -38.18
N GLY A 201 12.66 -6.52 -38.59
CA GLY A 201 13.42 -6.88 -39.77
C GLY A 201 12.43 -7.26 -40.84
N GLU A 202 12.26 -6.41 -41.85
CA GLU A 202 12.19 -6.85 -43.24
C GLU A 202 12.31 -5.65 -44.22
N THR A 203 13.24 -5.86 -45.13
CA THR A 203 13.74 -5.06 -46.24
C THR A 203 12.66 -4.54 -47.20
N GLU A 204 12.86 -3.31 -47.70
CA GLU A 204 12.16 -2.75 -48.86
C GLU A 204 12.29 -3.64 -50.10
N MET A 205 11.17 -4.05 -50.70
CA MET A 205 11.12 -4.40 -52.12
C MET A 205 9.72 -4.13 -52.68
N ASP A 206 9.67 -3.31 -53.73
CA ASP A 206 8.47 -2.90 -54.47
C ASP A 206 7.67 -4.08 -55.06
N SER A 207 6.33 -4.00 -55.01
CA SER A 207 5.46 -4.17 -56.20
C SER A 207 3.96 -4.05 -55.88
N ASP A 208 3.28 -3.40 -56.82
CA ASP A 208 1.85 -3.19 -57.03
C ASP A 208 0.94 -4.42 -56.86
N GLY A 209 -0.28 -4.24 -56.34
CA GLY A 209 -1.31 -5.29 -56.29
C GLY A 209 -2.28 -5.17 -55.11
N GLY A 210 -3.50 -4.69 -55.38
CA GLY A 210 -4.56 -4.53 -54.39
C GLY A 210 -5.08 -5.83 -53.78
N SER A 211 -5.37 -5.78 -52.49
CA SER A 211 -6.41 -6.57 -51.81
C SER A 211 -6.80 -5.85 -50.51
N GLU A 212 -8.09 -5.56 -50.36
CA GLU A 212 -8.67 -4.95 -49.17
C GLU A 212 -8.41 -5.81 -47.93
N GLY A 213 -7.53 -5.33 -47.05
CA GLY A 213 -7.35 -5.86 -45.70
C GLY A 213 -8.31 -5.15 -44.76
N GLU A 214 -9.26 -5.89 -44.21
CA GLU A 214 -10.13 -5.49 -43.11
C GLU A 214 -9.29 -5.02 -41.91
N GLN A 215 -9.11 -3.71 -41.81
CA GLN A 215 -8.58 -3.09 -40.61
C GLN A 215 -9.69 -3.13 -39.57
N GLU A 216 -9.55 -3.97 -38.54
CA GLU A 216 -10.52 -4.15 -37.47
C GLU A 216 -10.77 -2.80 -36.76
N ARG A 217 -11.74 -2.03 -37.27
CA ARG A 217 -12.14 -0.75 -36.69
C ARG A 217 -12.92 -1.04 -35.42
N ARG A 218 -12.31 -0.70 -34.30
CA ARG A 218 -12.98 -0.76 -32.99
C ARG A 218 -14.30 0.04 -33.04
N PRO A 219 -15.40 -0.48 -32.46
CA PRO A 219 -16.69 0.20 -32.47
C PRO A 219 -16.63 1.59 -31.82
N GLU A 220 -17.36 2.55 -32.36
CA GLU A 220 -17.39 3.97 -31.95
C GLU A 220 -17.68 4.18 -30.45
N TRP A 221 -18.38 3.26 -29.78
CA TRP A 221 -18.60 3.31 -28.33
C TRP A 221 -17.36 3.00 -27.47
N THR A 222 -16.26 2.53 -28.09
CA THR A 222 -14.94 2.47 -27.43
C THR A 222 -14.18 3.80 -27.49
N GLN A 223 -14.67 4.77 -28.27
CA GLN A 223 -14.09 6.10 -28.43
C GLN A 223 -14.62 7.03 -27.31
N GLY A 224 -14.14 6.82 -26.08
CA GLY A 224 -14.53 7.66 -24.94
C GLY A 224 -14.12 7.14 -23.55
N MET A 225 -13.81 5.85 -23.41
CA MET A 225 -13.22 5.33 -22.19
C MET A 225 -11.70 5.33 -22.31
N ARG A 226 -11.08 6.38 -21.77
CA ARG A 226 -9.68 6.32 -21.35
C ARG A 226 -9.58 5.23 -20.29
N ILE A 227 -9.30 3.99 -20.69
CA ILE A 227 -8.60 3.08 -19.79
C ILE A 227 -7.31 3.82 -19.46
N LEU A 228 -7.14 4.26 -18.20
CA LEU A 228 -5.88 4.84 -17.73
C LEU A 228 -5.03 3.66 -17.23
N PRO A 229 -4.11 3.11 -18.04
CA PRO A 229 -3.23 2.04 -17.59
C PRO A 229 -2.07 2.63 -16.75
N ASP A 230 -2.02 3.95 -16.56
CA ASP A 230 -0.79 4.69 -16.22
C ASP A 230 -0.82 5.42 -14.88
N ARG A 231 -1.84 5.20 -14.02
CA ARG A 231 -1.83 5.77 -12.66
C ARG A 231 -2.09 4.71 -11.59
N PRO A 232 -1.35 4.77 -10.47
CA PRO A 232 -1.63 3.99 -9.27
C PRO A 232 -3.09 4.11 -8.79
N PRO A 233 -3.65 3.04 -8.19
CA PRO A 233 -4.98 3.09 -7.60
C PRO A 233 -5.06 4.13 -6.48
N LYS A 234 -6.15 4.90 -6.47
CA LYS A 234 -6.33 6.00 -5.52
C LYS A 234 -6.57 5.54 -4.09
N PHE A 235 -7.36 4.48 -3.90
CA PHE A 235 -7.72 4.01 -2.57
C PHE A 235 -6.87 2.80 -2.19
N LEU A 236 -6.39 2.79 -0.95
CA LEU A 236 -5.58 1.71 -0.38
C LEU A 236 -6.16 1.28 0.96
N ALA A 237 -6.35 -0.03 1.17
CA ALA A 237 -6.54 -0.59 2.50
C ALA A 237 -5.50 -1.67 2.79
N ILE A 238 -5.01 -1.70 4.03
CA ILE A 238 -4.06 -2.68 4.52
C ILE A 238 -4.70 -3.38 5.71
N HIS A 239 -4.81 -4.71 5.63
CA HIS A 239 -5.26 -5.55 6.74
C HIS A 239 -4.12 -6.46 7.18
N GLU A 240 -3.90 -6.55 8.47
CA GLU A 240 -2.83 -7.33 9.09
C GLU A 240 -3.37 -8.60 9.73
N TRP A 241 -2.62 -9.69 9.57
CA TRP A 241 -3.03 -11.03 9.93
C TRP A 241 -1.90 -11.82 10.59
N THR A 242 -2.26 -12.70 11.52
CA THR A 242 -1.32 -13.64 12.14
C THR A 242 -1.03 -14.87 11.26
N SER A 243 -1.95 -15.24 10.36
CA SER A 243 -1.80 -16.33 9.38
C SER A 243 -2.64 -16.06 8.11
N LEU A 244 -2.28 -16.67 6.98
CA LEU A 244 -3.12 -16.68 5.76
C LEU A 244 -4.22 -17.75 5.81
N ASP A 245 -4.14 -18.73 6.72
CA ASP A 245 -5.16 -19.77 6.90
C ASP A 245 -6.53 -19.17 7.28
N VAL A 246 -6.53 -17.93 7.78
CA VAL A 246 -7.74 -17.16 8.10
C VAL A 246 -8.70 -17.08 6.91
N PHE A 247 -8.20 -17.09 5.68
CA PHE A 247 -9.02 -16.97 4.46
C PHE A 247 -9.88 -18.20 4.17
N GLU A 248 -9.55 -19.35 4.77
CA GLU A 248 -10.34 -20.58 4.66
C GLU A 248 -11.42 -20.69 5.75
N THR A 249 -11.43 -19.77 6.72
CA THR A 249 -12.35 -19.81 7.84
C THR A 249 -13.78 -19.40 7.46
N LYS A 250 -14.77 -19.92 8.18
CA LYS A 250 -16.18 -19.53 8.00
C LYS A 250 -16.40 -18.05 8.34
N GLN A 251 -15.65 -17.54 9.33
CA GLN A 251 -15.71 -16.16 9.80
C GLN A 251 -15.23 -15.20 8.71
N TYR A 252 -14.08 -15.46 8.08
CA TYR A 252 -13.59 -14.64 6.98
C TYR A 252 -14.51 -14.70 5.77
N ARG A 253 -15.03 -15.89 5.42
CA ARG A 253 -16.01 -16.03 4.35
C ARG A 253 -17.25 -15.19 4.63
N HIS A 254 -17.82 -15.28 5.84
CA HIS A 254 -18.96 -14.46 6.24
C HIS A 254 -18.66 -12.95 6.13
N ALA A 255 -17.47 -12.52 6.54
CA ALA A 255 -17.03 -11.11 6.46
C ALA A 255 -16.86 -10.59 5.03
N THR A 256 -16.72 -11.47 4.03
CA THR A 256 -16.39 -11.11 2.65
C THR A 256 -17.44 -11.56 1.62
N THR A 257 -18.58 -12.10 2.05
CA THR A 257 -19.69 -12.51 1.18
C THR A 257 -21.03 -11.86 1.56
N THR A 258 -21.01 -10.64 2.08
CA THR A 258 -22.23 -9.91 2.44
C THR A 258 -22.95 -9.37 1.20
N PRO A 259 -24.29 -9.19 1.26
CA PRO A 259 -25.02 -8.51 0.19
C PRO A 259 -24.51 -7.08 -0.03
N TRP A 260 -24.19 -6.34 1.04
CA TRP A 260 -23.72 -4.95 0.93
C TRP A 260 -22.36 -4.86 0.23
N ARG A 261 -21.38 -5.70 0.58
CA ARG A 261 -20.12 -5.82 -0.17
C ARG A 261 -20.38 -6.08 -1.65
N THR A 262 -21.30 -7.00 -1.96
CA THR A 262 -21.63 -7.34 -3.35
C THR A 262 -22.16 -6.13 -4.12
N GLU A 263 -23.00 -5.31 -3.49
CA GLU A 263 -23.51 -4.07 -4.07
C GLU A 263 -22.42 -2.98 -4.22
N VAL A 264 -21.57 -2.82 -3.21
CA VAL A 264 -20.49 -1.82 -3.19
C VAL A 264 -19.42 -2.10 -4.24
N LEU A 265 -19.08 -3.37 -4.45
CA LEU A 265 -18.01 -3.79 -5.36
C LEU A 265 -18.45 -3.99 -6.82
N LYS A 266 -19.66 -3.57 -7.19
CA LYS A 266 -20.11 -3.61 -8.59
C LYS A 266 -19.22 -2.74 -9.47
N ALA A 267 -19.09 -3.14 -10.75
CA ALA A 267 -18.18 -2.51 -11.70
C ALA A 267 -18.54 -1.04 -12.06
N ASP A 268 -19.78 -0.62 -11.82
CA ASP A 268 -20.21 0.77 -11.96
C ASP A 268 -19.75 1.66 -10.78
N ARG A 269 -19.26 1.05 -9.69
CA ARG A 269 -18.77 1.72 -8.48
C ARG A 269 -17.27 1.54 -8.27
N VAL A 270 -16.74 0.36 -8.56
CA VAL A 270 -15.33 0.01 -8.39
C VAL A 270 -14.74 -0.40 -9.74
N LEU A 271 -13.93 0.49 -10.30
CA LEU A 271 -13.37 0.36 -11.64
C LEU A 271 -12.15 -0.58 -11.68
N ARG A 272 -11.39 -0.63 -10.57
CA ARG A 272 -10.26 -1.53 -10.36
C ARG A 272 -10.29 -1.99 -8.91
N TYR A 273 -10.08 -3.29 -8.68
CA TYR A 273 -10.05 -3.86 -7.32
C TYR A 273 -9.06 -5.01 -7.26
N HIS A 274 -7.88 -4.75 -6.72
CA HIS A 274 -6.78 -5.70 -6.67
C HIS A 274 -6.46 -6.04 -5.22
N ILE A 275 -6.31 -7.32 -4.92
CA ILE A 275 -5.84 -7.79 -3.63
C ILE A 275 -4.48 -8.47 -3.82
N ARG A 276 -3.51 -8.06 -3.01
CA ARG A 276 -2.18 -8.66 -2.89
C ARG A 276 -1.98 -9.18 -1.48
N ALA A 277 -1.23 -10.26 -1.32
CA ALA A 277 -0.85 -10.80 -0.01
C ALA A 277 0.66 -10.79 0.15
N PHE A 278 1.14 -10.31 1.30
CA PHE A 278 2.55 -10.29 1.64
C PHE A 278 2.79 -10.90 3.01
N ARG A 279 3.99 -11.42 3.23
CA ARG A 279 4.48 -11.92 4.52
C ARG A 279 5.58 -11.00 5.05
N ALA A 280 5.70 -10.90 6.36
CA ALA A 280 6.79 -10.18 6.99
C ALA A 280 8.14 -10.74 6.51
N SER A 281 9.07 -9.84 6.21
CA SER A 281 10.42 -10.18 5.77
C SER A 281 11.37 -10.46 6.92
#